data_AF-A0A0S8DMZ1-F1
#
_entry.id   AF-A0A0S8DMZ1-F1
#
_cell.length_a   1.000
_cell.length_b   1.000
_cell.length_c   1.000
_cell.angle_alpha   90.00
_cell.angle_beta   90.00
_cell.angle_gamma   90.00
#
_symmetry.space_group_name_H-M   'P 1'
#
loop_
_entity.id
_entity.type
_entity.pdbx_description
1 polymer ?
#
loop_
_entity_poly.entity_id
_entity_poly.type
_entity_poly.pdbx_seq_one_letter_code
_entity_poly.pdbx_strand_id
1 'polypeptide(L)'
;MMSAATTQRSIHTKTTLRSGRTMRLFDYTYFRLGALLCAGLLGACGGSDGDGASTTTVTGSIFAAPVSATSVSVLDTNGDIVAGPVTSAADGSYSIDVPDAALSQDLVLVAAGGQFDDEATGAMGVSAGSMSAFLDANSLSAGSRVSVTPGSSIVHQLIAEHGVAHADARTFFNTAFGYTPDTTLIPTDATQPAADAEQDELLAGLRAAVFSQLCADLGMTPADQFALFSALSADLADGTLDGMNTQSVVLVPGTSVELPQDIQNRYERALVNFRGSGRDATGLTSDQIGTFPFAKLALTETYALEYVPGSMAAKEGRTTFDIRVVHRVSEQPQAGLDISLMPVMHMATHHHGTPVDNIVDNGDGSYTCTLYYLMASTMMDGLSMGYWELGVRVDDQTHTEVAYFYPPVMMNMSGDTTRGLLRGQDDVIAGMDAMMDMKRPYFLFNDGLSGNGDDRSLALYIAAREDMMSYPPVFIGTTLNDGDVDYELNIVSMSVEVSTDQSNWIAATHEGDGHWRANGINGVVDGTQATLYVRLMINGEQKTSDGAAPAGDGTNDYAVILATASGGM
;
A
#
# COMPACT_ATOMS: atom_id res chain seq x y z
N MET A 1 29.86 -46.90 47.40
CA MET A 1 28.60 -47.07 46.64
C MET A 1 28.53 -45.92 45.65
N MET A 2 29.25 -45.87 44.53
CA MET A 2 29.30 -46.75 43.34
C MET A 2 27.91 -47.10 42.79
N SER A 3 27.45 -46.29 41.83
CA SER A 3 26.86 -46.76 40.57
C SER A 3 27.03 -45.66 39.51
N ALA A 4 27.79 -46.01 38.47
CA ALA A 4 28.05 -45.22 37.28
C ALA A 4 27.16 -45.73 36.14
N ALA A 5 26.80 -44.86 35.20
CA ALA A 5 26.43 -45.29 33.85
C ALA A 5 26.82 -44.22 32.82
N THR A 6 27.85 -44.58 32.06
CA THR A 6 28.39 -43.95 30.86
C THR A 6 27.64 -44.47 29.64
N THR A 7 27.33 -43.64 28.63
CA THR A 7 27.16 -44.06 27.21
C THR A 7 27.35 -42.80 26.34
N GLN A 8 28.54 -42.53 25.79
CA GLN A 8 29.18 -43.05 24.57
C GLN A 8 28.64 -42.43 23.26
N ARG A 9 29.47 -41.56 22.68
CA ARG A 9 29.41 -40.98 21.33
C ARG A 9 29.46 -42.08 20.26
N SER A 10 28.78 -41.86 19.13
CA SER A 10 29.17 -42.45 17.85
C SER A 10 29.10 -41.41 16.74
N ILE A 11 30.28 -41.14 16.18
CA ILE A 11 30.52 -40.42 14.93
C ILE A 11 30.47 -41.48 13.82
N HIS A 12 29.67 -41.26 12.77
CA HIS A 12 29.82 -41.98 11.51
C HIS A 12 29.75 -41.01 10.33
N THR A 13 30.94 -40.59 9.90
CA THR A 13 31.21 -40.09 8.56
C THR A 13 31.49 -41.30 7.66
N LYS A 14 30.77 -41.47 6.56
CA LYS A 14 31.27 -42.27 5.43
C LYS A 14 30.67 -41.80 4.10
N THR A 15 31.47 -40.98 3.43
CA THR A 15 31.42 -40.67 2.00
C THR A 15 31.72 -41.95 1.19
N THR A 16 30.93 -42.26 0.16
CA THR A 16 31.40 -43.08 -0.97
C THR A 16 30.66 -42.69 -2.24
N LEU A 17 31.43 -42.17 -3.20
CA LEU A 17 31.09 -41.94 -4.60
C LEU A 17 30.80 -43.24 -5.35
N ARG A 18 29.76 -43.24 -6.22
CA ARG A 18 29.69 -43.90 -7.54
C ARG A 18 28.35 -43.53 -8.20
N SER A 19 28.35 -42.68 -9.23
CA SER A 19 28.43 -43.08 -10.64
C SER A 19 27.26 -43.97 -11.07
N GLY A 20 26.25 -43.35 -11.69
CA GLY A 20 25.14 -44.05 -12.35
C GLY A 20 24.17 -43.08 -13.03
N ARG A 21 24.59 -42.52 -14.17
CA ARG A 21 23.70 -41.87 -15.14
C ARG A 21 22.56 -42.82 -15.50
N THR A 22 21.33 -42.38 -15.33
CA THR A 22 20.21 -42.70 -16.23
C THR A 22 19.31 -41.47 -16.32
N MET A 23 19.59 -40.64 -17.33
CA MET A 23 18.60 -39.76 -17.93
C MET A 23 17.39 -40.63 -18.30
N ARG A 24 16.20 -40.29 -17.79
CA ARG A 24 14.98 -40.61 -18.51
C ARG A 24 14.75 -39.46 -19.47
N LEU A 25 15.18 -39.69 -20.71
CA LEU A 25 14.62 -39.04 -21.89
C LEU A 25 13.09 -39.22 -21.83
N PHE A 26 12.34 -38.13 -21.84
CA PHE A 26 11.05 -38.14 -22.52
C PHE A 26 11.33 -37.73 -23.96
N ASP A 27 11.13 -38.69 -24.86
CA ASP A 27 11.37 -38.56 -26.27
C ASP A 27 10.54 -37.44 -26.89
N TYR A 28 11.27 -36.58 -27.59
CA TYR A 28 10.78 -35.67 -28.59
C TYR A 28 10.37 -36.44 -29.86
N THR A 29 9.48 -35.80 -30.64
CA THR A 29 9.28 -35.92 -32.10
C THR A 29 8.23 -36.92 -32.60
N TYR A 30 7.11 -36.40 -33.09
CA TYR A 30 6.72 -36.37 -34.52
C TYR A 30 5.71 -35.23 -34.69
N PHE A 31 6.11 -34.05 -35.16
CA PHE A 31 6.03 -33.65 -36.57
C PHE A 31 4.63 -33.89 -37.19
N ARG A 32 3.74 -32.89 -37.09
CA ARG A 32 2.70 -32.66 -38.10
C ARG A 32 2.61 -31.17 -38.45
N LEU A 33 3.30 -30.87 -39.53
CA LEU A 33 3.10 -29.75 -40.45
C LEU A 33 1.61 -29.76 -40.88
N GLY A 34 0.83 -28.79 -40.43
CA GLY A 34 -0.56 -28.57 -40.85
C GLY A 34 -0.66 -27.24 -41.57
N ALA A 35 -0.74 -27.31 -42.89
CA ALA A 35 -0.74 -26.17 -43.79
C ALA A 35 -1.90 -25.20 -43.52
N LEU A 36 -1.53 -23.92 -43.48
CA LEU A 36 -2.40 -22.77 -43.70
C LEU A 36 -3.16 -22.96 -45.02
N LEU A 37 -4.49 -23.08 -44.96
CA LEU A 37 -5.36 -23.02 -46.13
C LEU A 37 -6.48 -22.03 -45.84
N CYS A 38 -6.31 -20.83 -46.39
CA CYS A 38 -7.37 -19.87 -46.60
C CYS A 38 -8.43 -20.48 -47.54
N ALA A 39 -9.66 -20.60 -47.05
CA ALA A 39 -10.89 -20.66 -47.83
C ALA A 39 -11.97 -20.05 -46.92
N GLY A 40 -12.54 -18.87 -47.16
CA GLY A 40 -12.96 -18.37 -48.47
C GLY A 40 -14.28 -19.03 -48.87
N LEU A 41 -15.33 -18.87 -48.06
CA LEU A 41 -16.71 -19.16 -48.44
C LEU A 41 -17.59 -17.93 -48.14
N LEU A 42 -17.48 -16.97 -49.04
CA LEU A 42 -18.59 -16.12 -49.44
C LEU A 42 -19.63 -16.98 -50.18
N GLY A 43 -20.91 -16.82 -49.87
CA GLY A 43 -21.98 -17.34 -50.73
C GLY A 43 -23.33 -17.58 -50.08
N ALA A 44 -24.06 -16.52 -49.73
CA ALA A 44 -25.52 -16.48 -49.93
C ALA A 44 -25.98 -15.03 -50.13
N CYS A 45 -25.91 -14.61 -51.39
CA CYS A 45 -26.58 -13.44 -51.91
C CYS A 45 -28.10 -13.71 -51.88
N GLY A 46 -28.80 -13.02 -50.99
CA GLY A 46 -30.25 -12.84 -51.01
C GLY A 46 -30.52 -11.34 -51.00
N GLY A 47 -30.62 -10.75 -52.18
CA GLY A 47 -30.80 -9.32 -52.37
C GLY A 47 -32.09 -8.81 -51.71
N SER A 48 -31.90 -7.81 -50.84
CA SER A 48 -32.81 -6.69 -50.66
C SER A 48 -31.91 -5.50 -50.41
N ASP A 49 -31.94 -4.52 -51.30
CA ASP A 49 -31.36 -3.19 -51.05
C ASP A 49 -32.07 -2.61 -49.82
N GLY A 50 -31.48 -2.81 -48.66
CA GLY A 50 -31.83 -2.15 -47.42
C GLY A 50 -30.60 -1.38 -46.98
N ASP A 51 -30.75 -0.08 -46.73
CA ASP A 51 -29.76 0.75 -46.07
C ASP A 51 -29.26 0.02 -44.81
N GLY A 52 -28.14 -0.70 -44.92
CA GLY A 52 -27.45 -1.26 -43.78
C GLY A 52 -26.93 -0.08 -43.00
N ALA A 53 -27.53 0.21 -41.85
CA ALA A 53 -27.03 1.24 -40.96
C ALA A 53 -25.54 0.98 -40.72
N SER A 54 -24.71 2.02 -40.92
CA SER A 54 -23.29 1.92 -40.64
C SER A 54 -23.08 1.56 -39.17
N THR A 55 -22.13 0.68 -38.90
CA THR A 55 -21.83 0.18 -37.55
C THR A 55 -20.35 0.29 -37.25
N THR A 56 -20.04 0.50 -35.98
CA THR A 56 -18.68 0.49 -35.43
C THR A 56 -18.49 -0.75 -34.57
N THR A 57 -17.49 -1.57 -34.92
CA THR A 57 -17.11 -2.75 -34.12
C THR A 57 -16.38 -2.30 -32.85
N VAL A 58 -16.92 -2.70 -31.70
CA VAL A 58 -16.35 -2.52 -30.38
C VAL A 58 -15.90 -3.89 -29.87
N THR A 59 -14.69 -3.95 -29.32
CA THR A 59 -14.13 -5.16 -28.70
C THR A 59 -13.90 -4.91 -27.21
N GLY A 60 -13.59 -5.95 -26.45
CA GLY A 60 -13.27 -5.79 -25.04
C GLY A 60 -13.34 -7.09 -24.27
N SER A 61 -13.40 -7.01 -22.94
CA SER A 61 -13.49 -8.16 -22.04
C SER A 61 -14.48 -7.96 -20.92
N ILE A 62 -15.13 -9.04 -20.48
CA ILE A 62 -15.94 -9.09 -19.26
C ILE A 62 -15.08 -9.75 -18.18
N PHE A 63 -14.75 -9.00 -17.13
CA PHE A 63 -13.60 -9.34 -16.28
C PHE A 63 -13.83 -9.04 -14.79
N ALA A 64 -14.17 -10.07 -14.01
CA ALA A 64 -13.98 -10.11 -12.55
C ALA A 64 -12.80 -11.02 -12.23
N ALA A 65 -12.85 -12.21 -12.83
CA ALA A 65 -11.80 -12.90 -13.59
C ALA A 65 -12.28 -12.98 -15.06
N PRO A 66 -11.58 -13.62 -16.02
CA PRO A 66 -12.16 -13.89 -17.34
C PRO A 66 -13.57 -14.53 -17.23
N VAL A 67 -14.62 -13.79 -17.60
CA VAL A 67 -16.00 -14.28 -17.52
C VAL A 67 -16.44 -14.85 -18.86
N SER A 68 -16.50 -16.18 -18.93
CA SER A 68 -16.86 -16.93 -20.12
C SER A 68 -18.37 -17.11 -20.30
N ALA A 69 -18.80 -17.26 -21.56
CA ALA A 69 -20.19 -17.57 -21.93
C ALA A 69 -21.23 -16.59 -21.37
N THR A 70 -20.84 -15.35 -21.12
CA THR A 70 -21.76 -14.29 -20.66
C THR A 70 -22.48 -13.64 -21.84
N SER A 71 -23.70 -13.17 -21.63
CA SER A 71 -24.47 -12.43 -22.63
C SER A 71 -24.12 -10.95 -22.54
N VAL A 72 -23.56 -10.38 -23.60
CA VAL A 72 -23.11 -8.99 -23.67
C VAL A 72 -23.99 -8.18 -24.61
N SER A 73 -24.57 -7.09 -24.12
CA SER A 73 -25.42 -6.17 -24.88
C SER A 73 -25.01 -4.71 -24.65
N VAL A 74 -25.31 -3.86 -25.61
CA VAL A 74 -25.19 -2.39 -25.47
C VAL A 74 -26.59 -1.81 -25.38
N LEU A 75 -26.83 -1.02 -24.34
CA LEU A 75 -28.09 -0.34 -24.06
C LEU A 75 -27.91 1.17 -24.22
N ASP A 76 -28.99 1.87 -24.55
CA ASP A 76 -29.07 3.32 -24.37
C ASP A 76 -29.42 3.68 -22.91
N THR A 77 -29.50 4.97 -22.61
CA THR A 77 -29.85 5.46 -21.26
C THR A 77 -31.31 5.24 -20.87
N ASN A 78 -32.18 4.83 -21.82
CA ASN A 78 -33.56 4.42 -21.52
C ASN A 78 -33.65 2.93 -21.18
N GLY A 79 -32.56 2.18 -21.35
CA GLY A 79 -32.49 0.74 -21.15
C GLY A 79 -32.87 -0.08 -22.39
N ASP A 80 -33.03 0.55 -23.55
CA ASP A 80 -33.32 -0.13 -24.80
C ASP A 80 -32.04 -0.74 -25.39
N ILE A 81 -32.13 -1.99 -25.87
CA ILE A 81 -30.98 -2.67 -26.48
C ILE A 81 -30.69 -2.02 -27.84
N VAL A 82 -29.50 -1.44 -27.95
CA VAL A 82 -28.94 -0.81 -29.16
C VAL A 82 -28.15 -1.83 -29.99
N ALA A 83 -27.43 -2.74 -29.34
CA ALA A 83 -26.67 -3.79 -30.00
C ALA A 83 -26.57 -5.07 -29.14
N GLY A 84 -26.34 -6.21 -29.80
CA GLY A 84 -26.25 -7.52 -29.14
C GLY A 84 -27.60 -8.24 -28.98
N PRO A 85 -27.68 -9.30 -28.16
CA PRO A 85 -26.58 -9.84 -27.37
C PRO A 85 -25.54 -10.59 -28.21
N VAL A 86 -24.27 -10.54 -27.78
CA VAL A 86 -23.18 -11.44 -28.21
C VAL A 86 -22.72 -12.26 -27.01
N THR A 87 -21.99 -13.36 -27.24
CA THR A 87 -21.48 -14.22 -26.16
C THR A 87 -19.98 -14.02 -25.97
N SER A 88 -19.52 -13.85 -24.74
CA SER A 88 -18.08 -13.78 -24.45
C SER A 88 -17.38 -15.13 -24.68
N ALA A 89 -16.12 -15.06 -25.11
CA ALA A 89 -15.25 -16.21 -25.25
C ALA A 89 -14.72 -16.70 -23.89
N ALA A 90 -13.93 -17.77 -23.89
CA ALA A 90 -13.41 -18.39 -22.68
C ALA A 90 -12.47 -17.45 -21.87
N ASP A 91 -11.78 -16.54 -22.56
CA ASP A 91 -10.93 -15.49 -21.98
C ASP A 91 -11.73 -14.23 -21.60
N GLY A 92 -13.07 -14.29 -21.63
CA GLY A 92 -13.95 -13.16 -21.37
C GLY A 92 -14.03 -12.14 -22.50
N SER A 93 -13.27 -12.33 -23.60
CA SER A 93 -13.28 -11.38 -24.72
C SER A 93 -14.60 -11.39 -25.50
N TYR A 94 -14.97 -10.27 -26.09
CA TYR A 94 -16.14 -10.17 -26.97
C TYR A 94 -15.89 -9.19 -28.14
N SER A 95 -16.76 -9.26 -29.14
CA SER A 95 -16.83 -8.32 -30.26
C SER A 95 -18.30 -8.05 -30.60
N ILE A 96 -18.69 -6.78 -30.68
CA ILE A 96 -20.06 -6.35 -30.93
C ILE A 96 -20.09 -5.17 -31.90
N ASP A 97 -21.02 -5.18 -32.85
CA ASP A 97 -21.20 -4.09 -33.81
C ASP A 97 -22.28 -3.12 -33.30
N VAL A 98 -21.89 -1.88 -33.02
CA VAL A 98 -22.77 -0.82 -32.51
C VAL A 98 -23.19 0.10 -33.66
N PRO A 99 -24.48 0.38 -33.88
CA PRO A 99 -24.92 1.34 -34.89
C PRO A 99 -24.29 2.72 -34.70
N ASP A 100 -23.74 3.31 -35.78
CA ASP A 100 -23.05 4.60 -35.73
C ASP A 100 -23.96 5.74 -35.25
N ALA A 101 -25.26 5.64 -35.52
CA ALA A 101 -26.27 6.58 -35.06
C ALA A 101 -26.40 6.63 -33.53
N ALA A 102 -25.99 5.57 -32.83
CA ALA A 102 -26.04 5.49 -31.37
C ALA A 102 -24.72 5.93 -30.70
N LEU A 103 -23.66 6.23 -31.46
CA LEU A 103 -22.38 6.63 -30.87
C LEU A 103 -22.40 8.05 -30.31
N SER A 104 -23.36 8.88 -30.72
CA SER A 104 -23.51 10.26 -30.25
C SER A 104 -24.28 10.42 -28.94
N GLN A 105 -24.77 9.32 -28.37
CA GLN A 105 -25.47 9.27 -27.09
C GLN A 105 -24.66 8.49 -26.06
N ASP A 106 -24.98 8.68 -24.78
CA ASP A 106 -24.43 7.84 -23.72
C ASP A 106 -24.94 6.40 -23.89
N LEU A 107 -24.06 5.44 -23.61
CA LEU A 107 -24.33 4.03 -23.77
C LEU A 107 -23.93 3.27 -22.49
N VAL A 108 -24.55 2.12 -22.30
CA VAL A 108 -24.20 1.20 -21.21
C VAL A 108 -23.90 -0.16 -21.82
N LEU A 109 -22.73 -0.69 -21.53
CA LEU A 109 -22.42 -2.09 -21.85
C LEU A 109 -22.80 -2.95 -20.66
N VAL A 110 -23.63 -3.97 -20.89
CA VAL A 110 -24.14 -4.87 -19.84
C VAL A 110 -23.77 -6.30 -20.18
N ALA A 111 -23.19 -7.00 -19.22
CA ALA A 111 -22.92 -8.42 -19.26
C ALA A 111 -23.74 -9.14 -18.19
N ALA A 112 -24.40 -10.24 -18.55
CA ALA A 112 -25.25 -11.00 -17.64
C ALA A 112 -25.02 -12.51 -17.75
N GLY A 113 -24.82 -13.15 -16.61
CA GLY A 113 -24.60 -14.60 -16.50
C GLY A 113 -23.20 -15.02 -16.92
N GLY A 114 -23.03 -16.29 -17.27
CA GLY A 114 -21.74 -16.88 -17.62
C GLY A 114 -21.05 -17.54 -16.42
N GLN A 115 -19.76 -17.83 -16.57
CA GLN A 115 -18.95 -18.49 -15.56
C GLN A 115 -17.54 -17.90 -15.50
N PHE A 116 -16.95 -17.89 -14.30
CA PHE A 116 -15.58 -17.47 -14.06
C PHE A 116 -14.87 -18.40 -13.08
N ASP A 117 -13.55 -18.36 -13.07
CA ASP A 117 -12.72 -19.01 -12.07
C ASP A 117 -12.26 -17.97 -11.06
N ASP A 118 -12.61 -18.16 -9.79
CA ASP A 118 -12.39 -17.17 -8.73
C ASP A 118 -10.92 -17.11 -8.31
N GLU A 119 -10.30 -15.94 -8.41
CA GLU A 119 -8.86 -15.78 -8.18
C GLU A 119 -8.47 -16.03 -6.73
N ALA A 120 -9.26 -15.56 -5.76
CA ALA A 120 -8.91 -15.66 -4.34
C ALA A 120 -8.99 -17.10 -3.80
N THR A 121 -10.05 -17.84 -4.16
CA THR A 121 -10.31 -19.19 -3.63
C THR A 121 -9.83 -20.29 -4.59
N GLY A 122 -9.67 -20.00 -5.88
CA GLY A 122 -9.40 -20.98 -6.94
C GLY A 122 -10.61 -21.85 -7.29
N ALA A 123 -11.82 -21.46 -6.88
CA ALA A 123 -13.03 -22.15 -7.26
C ALA A 123 -13.28 -21.97 -8.77
N MET A 124 -13.44 -23.07 -9.51
CA MET A 124 -13.64 -23.02 -10.97
C MET A 124 -15.12 -23.09 -11.36
N GLY A 125 -15.47 -22.45 -12.47
CA GLY A 125 -16.81 -22.51 -13.05
C GLY A 125 -17.92 -21.92 -12.17
N VAL A 126 -17.56 -20.92 -11.37
CA VAL A 126 -18.49 -20.18 -10.50
C VAL A 126 -19.47 -19.40 -11.37
N SER A 127 -20.76 -19.40 -11.01
CA SER A 127 -21.77 -18.64 -11.75
C SER A 127 -21.48 -17.14 -11.65
N ALA A 128 -21.37 -16.46 -12.78
CA ALA A 128 -21.23 -15.02 -12.82
C ALA A 128 -22.60 -14.32 -12.72
N GLY A 129 -22.60 -13.13 -12.09
CA GLY A 129 -23.76 -12.26 -11.98
C GLY A 129 -23.87 -11.29 -13.17
N SER A 130 -24.34 -10.07 -12.89
CA SER A 130 -24.38 -8.98 -13.87
C SER A 130 -23.21 -8.02 -13.62
N MET A 131 -22.63 -7.49 -14.69
CA MET A 131 -21.65 -6.41 -14.64
C MET A 131 -21.92 -5.39 -15.74
N SER A 132 -21.41 -4.18 -15.58
CA SER A 132 -21.72 -3.08 -16.50
C SER A 132 -20.60 -2.03 -16.60
N ALA A 133 -20.61 -1.27 -17.69
CA ALA A 133 -19.78 -0.08 -17.86
C ALA A 133 -20.58 1.04 -18.52
N PHE A 134 -20.51 2.24 -17.95
CA PHE A 134 -21.05 3.46 -18.55
C PHE A 134 -20.05 4.04 -19.56
N LEU A 135 -20.55 4.52 -20.69
CA LEU A 135 -19.76 5.07 -21.79
C LEU A 135 -20.36 6.43 -22.19
N ASP A 136 -19.57 7.49 -22.06
CA ASP A 136 -20.00 8.83 -22.46
C ASP A 136 -20.28 8.91 -23.96
N ALA A 137 -21.20 9.78 -24.36
CA ALA A 137 -21.46 10.12 -25.75
C ALA A 137 -20.17 10.46 -26.51
N ASN A 138 -20.01 9.88 -27.70
CA ASN A 138 -18.86 10.02 -28.58
C ASN A 138 -17.53 9.46 -28.03
N SER A 139 -17.56 8.62 -26.98
CA SER A 139 -16.36 7.93 -26.45
C SER A 139 -15.92 6.75 -27.31
N LEU A 140 -16.81 6.22 -28.14
CA LEU A 140 -16.56 5.06 -28.99
C LEU A 140 -16.23 5.45 -30.43
N SER A 141 -15.26 4.76 -31.01
CA SER A 141 -14.83 4.87 -32.40
C SER A 141 -14.34 3.52 -32.93
N ALA A 142 -14.04 3.44 -34.22
CA ALA A 142 -13.51 2.22 -34.82
C ALA A 142 -12.23 1.75 -34.11
N GLY A 143 -12.26 0.52 -33.57
CA GLY A 143 -11.14 -0.05 -32.82
C GLY A 143 -11.17 0.24 -31.31
N SER A 144 -12.20 0.93 -30.80
CA SER A 144 -12.41 1.09 -29.36
C SER A 144 -12.46 -0.26 -28.64
N ARG A 145 -11.89 -0.26 -27.44
CA ARG A 145 -11.90 -1.36 -26.49
C ARG A 145 -12.66 -0.95 -25.24
N VAL A 146 -13.55 -1.81 -24.77
CA VAL A 146 -14.35 -1.57 -23.56
C VAL A 146 -14.33 -2.82 -22.68
N SER A 147 -13.70 -2.72 -21.53
CA SER A 147 -13.69 -3.76 -20.51
C SER A 147 -14.68 -3.44 -19.41
N VAL A 148 -15.48 -4.45 -19.06
CA VAL A 148 -16.41 -4.40 -17.95
C VAL A 148 -15.77 -5.11 -16.76
N THR A 149 -15.60 -4.37 -15.67
CA THR A 149 -14.90 -4.80 -14.46
C THR A 149 -15.75 -4.57 -13.21
N PRO A 150 -15.36 -5.11 -12.04
CA PRO A 150 -15.96 -4.72 -10.76
C PRO A 150 -16.05 -3.19 -10.59
N GLY A 151 -14.95 -2.49 -10.89
CA GLY A 151 -14.88 -1.04 -10.76
C GLY A 151 -15.83 -0.28 -11.69
N SER A 152 -15.90 -0.66 -12.96
CA SER A 152 -16.85 -0.04 -13.89
C SER A 152 -18.31 -0.33 -13.51
N SER A 153 -18.56 -1.50 -12.90
CA SER A 153 -19.90 -1.91 -12.47
C SER A 153 -20.38 -1.08 -11.29
N ILE A 154 -19.52 -0.87 -10.28
CA ILE A 154 -19.82 -0.01 -9.12
C ILE A 154 -20.08 1.43 -9.59
N VAL A 155 -19.25 1.97 -10.49
CA VAL A 155 -19.46 3.32 -11.07
C VAL A 155 -20.79 3.41 -11.82
N HIS A 156 -21.12 2.41 -12.64
CA HIS A 156 -22.41 2.40 -13.34
C HIS A 156 -23.60 2.32 -12.37
N GLN A 157 -23.53 1.51 -11.32
CA GLN A 157 -24.60 1.38 -10.32
C GLN A 157 -24.81 2.68 -9.54
N LEU A 158 -23.75 3.42 -9.20
CA LEU A 158 -23.86 4.77 -8.63
C LEU A 158 -24.68 5.71 -9.53
N ILE A 159 -24.48 5.62 -10.84
CA ILE A 159 -25.22 6.45 -11.82
C ILE A 159 -26.68 5.97 -11.94
N ALA A 160 -26.87 4.70 -12.24
CA ALA A 160 -28.17 4.15 -12.62
C ALA A 160 -29.14 3.99 -11.43
N GLU A 161 -28.63 3.60 -10.26
CA GLU A 161 -29.45 3.25 -9.09
C GLU A 161 -29.49 4.38 -8.05
N HIS A 162 -28.43 5.19 -7.98
CA HIS A 162 -28.30 6.26 -6.98
C HIS A 162 -28.33 7.68 -7.57
N GLY A 163 -28.38 7.82 -8.89
CA GLY A 163 -28.52 9.12 -9.56
C GLY A 163 -27.28 10.02 -9.42
N VAL A 164 -26.12 9.44 -9.11
CA VAL A 164 -24.85 10.17 -8.98
C VAL A 164 -24.36 10.55 -10.38
N ALA A 165 -23.90 11.79 -10.57
CA ALA A 165 -23.33 12.21 -11.85
C ALA A 165 -22.06 11.41 -12.17
N HIS A 166 -21.81 11.09 -13.45
CA HIS A 166 -20.68 10.24 -13.85
C HIS A 166 -19.32 10.73 -13.30
N ALA A 167 -19.05 12.04 -13.32
CA ALA A 167 -17.82 12.61 -12.78
C ALA A 167 -17.68 12.43 -11.26
N ASP A 168 -18.78 12.59 -10.53
CA ASP A 168 -18.82 12.42 -9.07
C ASP A 168 -18.70 10.93 -8.70
N ALA A 169 -19.37 10.03 -9.45
CA ALA A 169 -19.27 8.59 -9.25
C ALA A 169 -17.82 8.09 -9.39
N ARG A 170 -17.08 8.61 -10.39
CA ARG A 170 -15.64 8.32 -10.53
C ARG A 170 -14.81 8.89 -9.38
N THR A 171 -15.18 10.06 -8.86
CA THR A 171 -14.48 10.68 -7.72
C THR A 171 -14.72 9.93 -6.43
N PHE A 172 -15.97 9.52 -6.17
CA PHE A 172 -16.34 8.69 -5.02
C PHE A 172 -15.61 7.35 -5.09
N PHE A 173 -15.62 6.69 -6.26
CA PHE A 173 -14.86 5.45 -6.46
C PHE A 173 -13.36 5.64 -6.22
N ASN A 174 -12.75 6.69 -6.78
CA ASN A 174 -11.32 6.96 -6.59
C ASN A 174 -10.96 7.19 -5.12
N THR A 175 -11.80 7.94 -4.40
CA THR A 175 -11.62 8.19 -2.96
C THR A 175 -11.72 6.90 -2.16
N ALA A 176 -12.68 6.03 -2.52
CA ALA A 176 -12.93 4.78 -1.84
C ALA A 176 -11.82 3.73 -2.08
N PHE A 177 -11.38 3.57 -3.33
CA PHE A 177 -10.53 2.45 -3.75
C PHE A 177 -9.11 2.84 -4.18
N GLY A 178 -8.77 4.14 -4.21
CA GLY A 178 -7.43 4.63 -4.52
C GLY A 178 -7.07 4.66 -6.02
N TYR A 179 -8.02 4.42 -6.92
CA TYR A 179 -7.81 4.49 -8.37
C TYR A 179 -9.10 4.81 -9.14
N THR A 180 -8.97 5.24 -10.39
CA THR A 180 -10.12 5.46 -11.27
C THR A 180 -10.24 4.31 -12.25
N PRO A 181 -11.42 3.65 -12.40
CA PRO A 181 -11.61 2.59 -13.37
C PRO A 181 -11.35 3.12 -14.79
N ASP A 182 -10.56 2.38 -15.55
CA ASP A 182 -10.30 2.63 -16.97
C ASP A 182 -10.94 1.49 -17.76
N THR A 183 -12.00 1.81 -18.48
CA THR A 183 -12.72 0.83 -19.31
C THR A 183 -11.98 0.54 -20.61
N THR A 184 -10.92 1.26 -20.96
CA THR A 184 -10.20 1.05 -22.23
C THR A 184 -9.07 0.00 -22.12
N LEU A 185 -8.62 -0.30 -20.90
CA LEU A 185 -7.63 -1.33 -20.60
C LEU A 185 -8.27 -2.72 -20.61
N ILE A 186 -7.54 -3.71 -21.13
CA ILE A 186 -7.94 -5.13 -21.05
C ILE A 186 -7.21 -5.75 -19.86
N PRO A 187 -7.91 -6.08 -18.76
CA PRO A 187 -7.26 -6.74 -17.63
C PRO A 187 -6.75 -8.13 -18.01
N THR A 188 -5.72 -8.59 -17.31
CA THR A 188 -5.25 -9.97 -17.39
C THR A 188 -5.50 -10.72 -16.10
N ASP A 189 -5.60 -12.05 -16.13
CA ASP A 189 -5.82 -12.87 -14.93
C ASP A 189 -4.63 -12.72 -13.98
N ALA A 190 -4.88 -12.25 -12.76
CA ALA A 190 -3.81 -12.03 -11.79
C ALA A 190 -3.13 -13.34 -11.34
N THR A 191 -3.81 -14.49 -11.46
CA THR A 191 -3.29 -15.81 -11.12
C THR A 191 -2.59 -16.51 -12.28
N GLN A 192 -2.92 -16.11 -13.50
CA GLN A 192 -2.28 -16.60 -14.72
C GLN A 192 -2.16 -15.49 -15.78
N PRO A 193 -1.30 -14.49 -15.57
CA PRO A 193 -1.20 -13.37 -16.50
C PRO A 193 -0.77 -13.80 -17.89
N ALA A 194 -1.24 -13.08 -18.91
CA ALA A 194 -0.74 -13.22 -20.26
C ALA A 194 0.76 -12.87 -20.30
N ALA A 195 1.54 -13.65 -21.05
CA ALA A 195 3.00 -13.53 -21.07
C ALA A 195 3.49 -12.18 -21.63
N ASP A 196 2.66 -11.51 -22.41
CA ASP A 196 2.89 -10.21 -23.04
C ASP A 196 2.04 -9.08 -22.42
N ALA A 197 1.39 -9.32 -21.27
CA ALA A 197 0.61 -8.31 -20.58
C ALA A 197 1.47 -7.11 -20.18
N GLU A 198 0.98 -5.91 -20.46
CA GLU A 198 1.62 -4.67 -20.03
C GLU A 198 1.35 -4.41 -18.53
N GLN A 199 2.16 -3.55 -17.92
CA GLN A 199 2.05 -3.26 -16.48
C GLN A 199 0.65 -2.76 -16.08
N ASP A 200 0.02 -1.94 -16.90
CA ASP A 200 -1.33 -1.43 -16.62
C ASP A 200 -2.41 -2.50 -16.74
N GLU A 201 -2.22 -3.49 -17.62
CA GLU A 201 -3.11 -4.66 -17.77
C GLU A 201 -2.98 -5.61 -16.57
N LEU A 202 -1.74 -5.83 -16.11
CA LEU A 202 -1.45 -6.56 -14.87
C LEU A 202 -2.08 -5.90 -13.65
N LEU A 203 -1.96 -4.57 -13.55
CA LEU A 203 -2.54 -3.80 -12.44
C LEU A 203 -4.06 -3.79 -12.47
N ALA A 204 -4.67 -3.68 -13.66
CA ALA A 204 -6.12 -3.80 -13.81
C ALA A 204 -6.62 -5.19 -13.39
N GLY A 205 -5.87 -6.24 -13.76
CA GLY A 205 -6.12 -7.62 -13.34
C GLY A 205 -6.05 -7.81 -11.83
N LEU A 206 -4.96 -7.33 -11.21
CA LEU A 206 -4.78 -7.35 -9.76
C LEU A 206 -5.96 -6.67 -9.05
N ARG A 207 -6.35 -5.47 -9.49
CA ARG A 207 -7.47 -4.71 -8.90
C ARG A 207 -8.80 -5.45 -9.01
N ALA A 208 -9.05 -6.19 -10.09
CA ALA A 208 -10.24 -7.03 -10.21
C ALA A 208 -10.21 -8.18 -9.19
N ALA A 209 -9.08 -8.88 -9.07
CA ALA A 209 -8.88 -9.97 -8.11
C ALA A 209 -9.00 -9.51 -6.64
N VAL A 210 -8.69 -8.25 -6.31
CA VAL A 210 -8.92 -7.69 -4.96
C VAL A 210 -10.38 -7.80 -4.54
N PHE A 211 -11.34 -7.64 -5.46
CA PHE A 211 -12.75 -7.79 -5.11
C PHE A 211 -13.16 -9.24 -4.83
N SER A 212 -12.53 -10.21 -5.50
CA SER A 212 -12.67 -11.64 -5.18
C SER A 212 -12.09 -11.91 -3.78
N GLN A 213 -10.90 -11.37 -3.48
CA GLN A 213 -10.30 -11.49 -2.14
C GLN A 213 -11.14 -10.80 -1.06
N LEU A 214 -11.70 -9.62 -1.32
CA LEU A 214 -12.59 -8.92 -0.39
C LEU A 214 -13.85 -9.76 -0.11
N CYS A 215 -14.44 -10.37 -1.13
CA CYS A 215 -15.58 -11.28 -0.97
C CYS A 215 -15.23 -12.46 -0.05
N ALA A 216 -14.06 -13.07 -0.26
CA ALA A 216 -13.56 -14.15 0.59
C ALA A 216 -13.26 -13.67 2.03
N ASP A 217 -12.67 -12.50 2.22
CA ASP A 217 -12.34 -11.91 3.52
C ASP A 217 -13.59 -11.54 4.34
N LEU A 218 -14.70 -11.27 3.67
CA LEU A 218 -16.03 -11.08 4.28
C LEU A 218 -16.74 -12.41 4.60
N GLY A 219 -16.13 -13.56 4.30
CA GLY A 219 -16.67 -14.89 4.55
C GLY A 219 -17.81 -15.28 3.61
N MET A 220 -17.90 -14.65 2.45
CA MET A 220 -18.92 -14.89 1.43
C MET A 220 -18.48 -15.98 0.44
N THR A 221 -19.40 -16.49 -0.38
CA THR A 221 -19.04 -17.41 -1.46
C THR A 221 -18.62 -16.64 -2.70
N PRO A 222 -17.77 -17.20 -3.58
CA PRO A 222 -17.37 -16.53 -4.83
C PRO A 222 -18.52 -16.02 -5.70
N ALA A 223 -19.66 -16.72 -5.71
CA ALA A 223 -20.84 -16.29 -6.47
C ALA A 223 -21.46 -14.99 -5.94
N ASP A 224 -21.26 -14.66 -4.67
CA ASP A 224 -21.81 -13.48 -4.03
C ASP A 224 -21.04 -12.19 -4.39
N GLN A 225 -19.86 -12.29 -5.03
CA GLN A 225 -19.03 -11.13 -5.40
C GLN A 225 -19.79 -10.10 -6.26
N PHE A 226 -20.71 -10.54 -7.12
CA PHE A 226 -21.50 -9.62 -7.94
C PHE A 226 -22.57 -8.88 -7.13
N ALA A 227 -23.12 -9.50 -6.08
CA ALA A 227 -24.00 -8.81 -5.14
C ALA A 227 -23.21 -7.83 -4.27
N LEU A 228 -21.95 -8.14 -3.95
CA LEU A 228 -21.06 -7.23 -3.24
C LEU A 228 -20.86 -5.92 -4.01
N PHE A 229 -20.80 -5.92 -5.35
CA PHE A 229 -20.70 -4.67 -6.12
C PHE A 229 -21.87 -3.73 -5.87
N SER A 230 -23.10 -4.25 -5.87
CA SER A 230 -24.31 -3.49 -5.56
C SER A 230 -24.33 -2.97 -4.12
N ALA A 231 -23.80 -3.76 -3.17
CA ALA A 231 -23.67 -3.31 -1.80
C ALA A 231 -22.67 -2.15 -1.68
N LEU A 232 -21.50 -2.27 -2.32
CA LEU A 232 -20.47 -1.24 -2.32
C LEU A 232 -20.93 0.04 -3.01
N SER A 233 -21.73 -0.04 -4.09
CA SER A 233 -22.31 1.15 -4.71
C SER A 233 -23.36 1.83 -3.82
N ALA A 234 -24.14 1.05 -3.07
CA ALA A 234 -25.15 1.58 -2.16
C ALA A 234 -24.56 2.26 -0.93
N ASP A 235 -23.46 1.71 -0.41
CA ASP A 235 -22.61 2.33 0.61
C ASP A 235 -22.03 3.65 0.08
N LEU A 236 -21.35 3.58 -1.07
CA LEU A 236 -20.67 4.71 -1.69
C LEU A 236 -21.58 5.82 -2.25
N ALA A 237 -22.90 5.64 -2.21
CA ALA A 237 -23.87 6.58 -2.78
C ALA A 237 -23.87 7.96 -2.10
N ASP A 238 -23.41 8.04 -0.84
CA ASP A 238 -23.25 9.31 -0.12
C ASP A 238 -21.82 9.90 -0.16
N GLY A 239 -20.93 9.23 -0.89
CA GLY A 239 -19.54 9.65 -1.10
C GLY A 239 -18.53 9.04 -0.12
N THR A 240 -18.97 8.18 0.81
CA THR A 240 -18.11 7.48 1.77
C THR A 240 -18.26 5.96 1.67
N LEU A 241 -17.22 5.21 2.02
CA LEU A 241 -17.24 3.74 2.04
C LEU A 241 -17.08 3.27 3.49
N ASP A 242 -18.16 3.37 4.27
CA ASP A 242 -18.19 3.21 5.72
C ASP A 242 -19.22 2.18 6.20
N GLY A 243 -19.67 1.30 5.30
CA GLY A 243 -20.65 0.25 5.56
C GLY A 243 -22.08 0.76 5.80
N MET A 244 -22.33 2.06 5.65
CA MET A 244 -23.62 2.70 5.80
C MET A 244 -24.05 3.38 4.51
N ASN A 245 -25.35 3.34 4.24
CA ASN A 245 -25.95 4.33 3.36
C ASN A 245 -26.52 5.46 4.23
N THR A 246 -27.12 6.45 3.58
CA THR A 246 -27.79 7.59 4.26
C THR A 246 -28.83 7.24 5.35
N GLN A 247 -29.25 5.98 5.47
CA GLN A 247 -30.37 5.53 6.31
C GLN A 247 -30.01 4.40 7.29
N SER A 248 -29.15 3.46 6.90
CA SER A 248 -28.81 2.26 7.68
C SER A 248 -27.54 1.58 7.20
N VAL A 249 -27.08 0.60 7.98
CA VAL A 249 -26.08 -0.38 7.55
C VAL A 249 -26.51 -1.03 6.24
N VAL A 250 -25.55 -1.22 5.33
CA VAL A 250 -25.78 -1.84 4.02
C VAL A 250 -25.67 -3.36 4.14
N LEU A 251 -26.68 -4.08 3.64
CA LEU A 251 -26.67 -5.54 3.52
C LEU A 251 -26.25 -5.94 2.11
N VAL A 252 -25.43 -6.99 2.00
CA VAL A 252 -25.10 -7.55 0.68
C VAL A 252 -26.31 -8.33 0.15
N PRO A 253 -26.89 -7.94 -1.00
CA PRO A 253 -28.12 -8.54 -1.51
C PRO A 253 -28.04 -10.07 -1.64
N GLY A 254 -29.10 -10.76 -1.21
CA GLY A 254 -29.16 -12.23 -1.27
C GLY A 254 -28.40 -12.94 -0.15
N THR A 255 -27.73 -12.21 0.75
CA THR A 255 -27.00 -12.77 1.89
C THR A 255 -27.49 -12.16 3.22
N SER A 256 -26.93 -12.62 4.34
CA SER A 256 -27.09 -11.99 5.66
C SER A 256 -25.87 -11.18 6.08
N VAL A 257 -24.94 -10.91 5.16
CA VAL A 257 -23.69 -10.20 5.46
C VAL A 257 -23.96 -8.69 5.40
N GLU A 258 -23.65 -8.02 6.51
CA GLU A 258 -23.60 -6.56 6.59
C GLU A 258 -22.22 -6.08 6.12
N LEU A 259 -22.17 -4.99 5.37
CA LEU A 259 -20.92 -4.31 5.10
C LEU A 259 -20.39 -3.73 6.42
N PRO A 260 -19.18 -4.12 6.85
CA PRO A 260 -18.63 -3.63 8.10
C PRO A 260 -18.20 -2.17 7.95
N GLN A 261 -18.23 -1.41 9.05
CA GLN A 261 -17.89 0.02 9.01
C GLN A 261 -16.45 0.35 8.60
N ASP A 262 -15.55 -0.64 8.63
CA ASP A 262 -14.17 -0.54 8.13
C ASP A 262 -14.00 -1.13 6.73
N ILE A 263 -15.05 -1.21 5.92
CA ILE A 263 -15.02 -1.85 4.59
C ILE A 263 -13.94 -1.27 3.66
N GLN A 264 -13.64 0.04 3.75
CA GLN A 264 -12.52 0.63 3.03
C GLN A 264 -11.16 0.04 3.46
N ASN A 265 -10.94 -0.13 4.77
CA ASN A 265 -9.74 -0.78 5.28
C ASN A 265 -9.68 -2.26 4.88
N ARG A 266 -10.82 -2.95 4.84
CA ARG A 266 -10.88 -4.33 4.36
C ARG A 266 -10.53 -4.46 2.90
N TYR A 267 -10.88 -3.49 2.06
CA TYR A 267 -10.43 -3.45 0.67
C TYR A 267 -8.89 -3.33 0.57
N GLU A 268 -8.28 -2.44 1.35
CA GLU A 268 -6.82 -2.29 1.44
C GLU A 268 -6.16 -3.60 1.88
N ARG A 269 -6.71 -4.23 2.93
CA ARG A 269 -6.22 -5.52 3.43
C ARG A 269 -6.43 -6.65 2.42
N ALA A 270 -7.52 -6.65 1.66
CA ALA A 270 -7.77 -7.63 0.61
C ALA A 270 -6.68 -7.55 -0.47
N LEU A 271 -6.19 -6.36 -0.82
CA LEU A 271 -5.05 -6.22 -1.73
C LEU A 271 -3.79 -6.88 -1.14
N VAL A 272 -3.43 -6.59 0.11
CA VAL A 272 -2.26 -7.21 0.76
C VAL A 272 -2.42 -8.72 0.92
N ASN A 273 -3.61 -9.18 1.34
CA ASN A 273 -3.92 -10.60 1.53
C ASN A 273 -3.83 -11.38 0.22
N PHE A 274 -4.35 -10.83 -0.89
CA PHE A 274 -4.27 -11.48 -2.19
C PHE A 274 -2.82 -11.66 -2.62
N ARG A 275 -1.99 -10.62 -2.48
CA ARG A 275 -0.55 -10.69 -2.77
C ARG A 275 0.18 -11.69 -1.86
N GLY A 276 -0.19 -11.75 -0.58
CA GLY A 276 0.36 -12.69 0.40
C GLY A 276 -0.15 -14.13 0.26
N SER A 277 -1.21 -14.39 -0.52
CA SER A 277 -1.86 -15.71 -0.63
C SER A 277 -1.03 -16.73 -1.43
N GLY A 278 -0.04 -16.26 -2.20
CA GLY A 278 0.70 -17.07 -3.17
C GLY A 278 -0.05 -17.30 -4.49
N ARG A 279 -1.20 -16.64 -4.69
CA ARG A 279 -1.99 -16.69 -5.94
C ARG A 279 -1.74 -15.50 -6.86
N ASP A 280 -1.25 -14.38 -6.34
CA ASP A 280 -0.78 -13.27 -7.17
C ASP A 280 0.44 -13.72 -7.99
N ALA A 281 0.23 -13.89 -9.29
CA ALA A 281 1.24 -14.25 -10.27
C ALA A 281 1.56 -13.07 -11.22
N THR A 282 1.06 -11.86 -10.93
CA THR A 282 1.28 -10.67 -11.78
C THR A 282 2.74 -10.29 -11.91
N GLY A 283 3.55 -10.62 -10.90
CA GLY A 283 4.96 -10.21 -10.82
C GLY A 283 5.14 -8.72 -10.56
N LEU A 284 4.06 -7.98 -10.30
CA LEU A 284 4.13 -6.57 -9.92
C LEU A 284 4.85 -6.43 -8.57
N THR A 285 5.76 -5.47 -8.49
CA THR A 285 6.42 -5.10 -7.24
C THR A 285 5.58 -4.08 -6.45
N SER A 286 5.88 -3.86 -5.17
CA SER A 286 5.04 -3.01 -4.29
C SER A 286 4.96 -1.53 -4.71
N ASP A 287 5.92 -1.05 -5.49
CA ASP A 287 5.92 0.26 -6.14
C ASP A 287 5.08 0.30 -7.44
N GLN A 288 4.69 -0.86 -7.98
CA GLN A 288 3.91 -0.95 -9.22
C GLN A 288 2.41 -1.13 -9.00
N ILE A 289 1.97 -1.36 -7.76
CA ILE A 289 0.54 -1.60 -7.43
C ILE A 289 -0.27 -0.31 -7.19
N GLY A 290 0.37 0.86 -7.31
CA GLY A 290 -0.25 2.17 -7.10
C GLY A 290 -0.39 2.53 -5.62
N THR A 291 -1.22 3.53 -5.35
CA THR A 291 -1.51 4.03 -4.00
C THR A 291 -2.70 3.30 -3.40
N PHE A 292 -2.62 3.01 -2.11
CA PHE A 292 -3.77 2.57 -1.34
C PHE A 292 -4.70 3.77 -1.11
N PRO A 293 -6.02 3.56 -1.01
CA PRO A 293 -6.85 4.52 -0.30
C PRO A 293 -6.33 4.68 1.14
N PHE A 294 -6.82 5.70 1.85
CA PHE A 294 -6.43 5.88 3.25
C PHE A 294 -7.64 5.74 4.18
N ALA A 295 -8.01 4.50 4.43
CA ALA A 295 -8.99 4.16 5.44
C ALA A 295 -8.48 4.52 6.83
N LYS A 296 -9.28 5.27 7.57
CA LYS A 296 -8.93 5.74 8.91
C LYS A 296 -9.52 4.87 10.02
N LEU A 297 -10.45 3.98 9.71
CA LEU A 297 -11.07 3.09 10.68
C LEU A 297 -10.68 1.66 10.38
N ALA A 298 -10.23 0.93 11.41
CA ALA A 298 -9.97 -0.50 11.34
C ALA A 298 -10.64 -1.19 12.53
N LEU A 299 -11.32 -2.31 12.28
CA LEU A 299 -11.92 -3.13 13.33
C LEU A 299 -11.09 -4.37 13.59
N THR A 300 -10.90 -4.64 14.87
CA THR A 300 -10.37 -5.89 15.37
C THR A 300 -11.51 -6.71 16.01
N GLU A 301 -11.16 -7.78 16.74
CA GLU A 301 -12.16 -8.57 17.44
C GLU A 301 -12.83 -7.74 18.55
N THR A 302 -12.04 -7.04 19.35
CA THR A 302 -12.51 -6.30 20.53
C THR A 302 -12.66 -4.80 20.30
N TYR A 303 -11.82 -4.20 19.44
CA TYR A 303 -11.68 -2.75 19.33
C TYR A 303 -12.06 -2.22 17.96
N ALA A 304 -12.44 -0.94 17.94
CA ALA A 304 -12.41 -0.11 16.75
C ALA A 304 -11.32 0.93 16.95
N LEU A 305 -10.38 0.97 16.00
CA LEU A 305 -9.24 1.87 16.01
C LEU A 305 -9.41 2.91 14.91
N GLU A 306 -9.38 4.17 15.28
CA GLU A 306 -9.44 5.30 14.34
C GLU A 306 -8.08 6.02 14.30
N TYR A 307 -7.48 6.10 13.11
CA TYR A 307 -6.37 6.98 12.82
C TYR A 307 -6.88 8.41 12.69
N VAL A 308 -6.48 9.28 13.62
CA VAL A 308 -6.82 10.70 13.62
C VAL A 308 -5.57 11.49 13.20
N PRO A 309 -5.50 12.00 11.95
CA PRO A 309 -4.35 12.77 11.51
C PRO A 309 -4.13 14.00 12.40
N GLY A 310 -2.87 14.35 12.66
CA GLY A 310 -2.52 15.62 13.28
C GLY A 310 -2.80 16.83 12.38
N SER A 311 -2.18 17.97 12.70
CA SER A 311 -2.36 19.22 11.94
C SER A 311 -1.89 19.15 10.48
N MET A 312 -1.10 18.14 10.13
CA MET A 312 -0.64 17.85 8.77
C MET A 312 -0.81 16.37 8.45
N ALA A 313 -1.01 16.07 7.17
CA ALA A 313 -0.95 14.70 6.67
C ALA A 313 0.46 14.09 6.89
N ALA A 314 0.54 12.76 6.86
CA ALA A 314 1.78 12.04 7.04
C ALA A 314 2.80 12.44 5.96
N LYS A 315 4.05 12.65 6.39
CA LYS A 315 5.15 13.07 5.51
C LYS A 315 6.48 12.48 5.96
N GLU A 316 7.45 12.46 5.04
CA GLU A 316 8.83 12.12 5.37
C GLU A 316 9.34 13.00 6.52
N GLY A 317 10.05 12.37 7.46
CA GLY A 317 10.44 12.97 8.72
C GLY A 317 9.36 12.78 9.79
N ARG A 318 9.27 13.75 10.70
CA ARG A 318 8.35 13.69 11.85
C ARG A 318 6.89 13.80 11.40
N THR A 319 6.08 12.85 11.86
CA THR A 319 4.62 12.86 11.77
C THR A 319 4.04 12.53 13.15
N THR A 320 3.12 13.37 13.64
CA THR A 320 2.36 13.13 14.87
C THR A 320 0.88 13.01 14.53
N PHE A 321 0.21 12.03 15.13
CA PHE A 321 -1.21 11.71 14.95
C PHE A 321 -1.72 10.99 16.20
N ASP A 322 -3.03 10.86 16.33
CA ASP A 322 -3.62 10.07 17.41
C ASP A 322 -4.19 8.76 16.86
N ILE A 323 -4.09 7.70 17.66
CA ILE A 323 -4.96 6.53 17.51
C ILE A 323 -6.04 6.61 18.59
N ARG A 324 -7.29 6.66 18.17
CA ARG A 324 -8.43 6.55 19.08
C ARG A 324 -8.88 5.10 19.15
N VAL A 325 -8.97 4.56 20.36
CA VAL A 325 -9.37 3.18 20.63
C VAL A 325 -10.69 3.18 21.39
N VAL A 326 -11.71 2.54 20.81
CA VAL A 326 -12.99 2.29 21.47
C VAL A 326 -13.28 0.80 21.49
N HIS A 327 -13.94 0.31 22.55
CA HIS A 327 -14.40 -1.06 22.58
C HIS A 327 -15.60 -1.21 21.63
N ARG A 328 -15.51 -2.17 20.70
CA ARG A 328 -16.39 -2.25 19.52
C ARG A 328 -17.87 -2.42 19.86
N VAL A 329 -18.19 -3.13 20.95
CA VAL A 329 -19.60 -3.44 21.31
C VAL A 329 -20.19 -2.41 22.28
N SER A 330 -19.38 -1.86 23.18
CA SER A 330 -19.86 -0.93 24.21
C SER A 330 -19.67 0.53 23.82
N GLU A 331 -18.92 0.77 22.73
CA GLU A 331 -18.54 2.07 22.18
C GLU A 331 -17.83 2.98 23.21
N GLN A 332 -17.33 2.39 24.30
CA GLN A 332 -16.62 3.14 25.33
C GLN A 332 -15.16 3.32 24.96
N PRO A 333 -14.59 4.54 25.09
CA PRO A 333 -13.16 4.77 24.91
C PRO A 333 -12.32 3.90 25.85
N GLN A 334 -11.15 3.45 25.38
CA GLN A 334 -10.29 2.51 26.08
C GLN A 334 -8.92 3.12 26.34
N ALA A 335 -8.67 3.52 27.60
CA ALA A 335 -7.38 4.02 28.09
C ALA A 335 -6.64 2.92 28.86
N GLY A 336 -5.34 3.13 29.12
CA GLY A 336 -4.47 2.24 29.89
C GLY A 336 -4.03 0.98 29.15
N LEU A 337 -4.20 0.93 27.82
CA LEU A 337 -3.74 -0.18 26.98
C LEU A 337 -2.26 -0.01 26.65
N ASP A 338 -1.55 -1.13 26.49
CA ASP A 338 -0.19 -1.13 25.96
C ASP A 338 -0.25 -1.11 24.42
N ILE A 339 -0.07 0.07 23.85
CA ILE A 339 -0.08 0.29 22.40
C ILE A 339 1.36 0.31 21.89
N SER A 340 1.58 -0.32 20.74
CA SER A 340 2.85 -0.21 20.01
C SER A 340 2.62 -0.13 18.51
N LEU A 341 3.50 0.58 17.80
CA LEU A 341 3.45 0.74 16.35
C LEU A 341 4.51 -0.12 15.67
N MET A 342 4.13 -0.72 14.55
CA MET A 342 4.99 -1.55 13.71
C MET A 342 4.93 -1.00 12.28
N PRO A 343 5.56 0.16 12.00
CA PRO A 343 5.60 0.73 10.66
C PRO A 343 6.55 -0.08 9.77
N VAL A 344 6.09 -0.42 8.56
CA VAL A 344 6.88 -1.11 7.54
C VAL A 344 6.64 -0.46 6.18
N MET A 345 7.71 0.01 5.54
CA MET A 345 7.71 0.39 4.13
C MET A 345 7.88 -0.87 3.28
N HIS A 346 6.94 -1.13 2.38
CA HIS A 346 7.04 -2.18 1.37
C HIS A 346 7.50 -1.59 0.04
N MET A 347 8.79 -1.73 -0.26
CA MET A 347 9.36 -1.29 -1.54
C MET A 347 9.41 -2.45 -2.55
N ALA A 348 9.97 -2.17 -3.73
CA ALA A 348 10.09 -3.15 -4.80
C ALA A 348 10.85 -4.43 -4.41
N THR A 349 11.94 -4.26 -3.65
CA THR A 349 12.94 -5.32 -3.40
C THR A 349 13.30 -5.48 -1.92
N HIS A 350 12.92 -4.53 -1.08
CA HIS A 350 13.29 -4.48 0.32
C HIS A 350 12.14 -3.95 1.16
N HIS A 351 12.18 -4.27 2.46
CA HIS A 351 11.28 -3.72 3.45
C HIS A 351 12.11 -2.99 4.51
N HIS A 352 11.56 -1.93 5.07
CA HIS A 352 12.21 -1.28 6.21
C HIS A 352 11.22 -0.66 7.18
N GLY A 353 11.61 -0.60 8.44
CA GLY A 353 10.89 0.10 9.48
C GLY A 353 11.22 1.58 9.51
N THR A 354 10.72 2.26 10.54
CA THR A 354 11.07 3.65 10.82
C THR A 354 11.10 3.84 12.33
N PRO A 355 11.86 4.81 12.85
CA PRO A 355 11.82 5.12 14.28
C PRO A 355 10.42 5.50 14.74
N VAL A 356 10.03 4.92 15.87
CA VAL A 356 8.77 5.18 16.58
C VAL A 356 9.14 5.82 17.90
N ASP A 357 8.49 6.93 18.24
CA ASP A 357 8.64 7.57 19.54
C ASP A 357 7.76 6.86 20.59
N ASN A 358 7.92 7.21 21.85
CA ASN A 358 7.02 6.75 22.91
C ASN A 358 5.58 7.18 22.64
N ILE A 359 4.64 6.26 22.86
CA ILE A 359 3.21 6.51 22.71
C ILE A 359 2.67 7.05 24.03
N VAL A 360 1.94 8.16 23.94
CA VAL A 360 1.35 8.82 25.12
C VAL A 360 -0.14 8.48 25.17
N ASP A 361 -0.55 7.72 26.18
CA ASP A 361 -1.97 7.56 26.53
C ASP A 361 -2.50 8.88 27.12
N ASN A 362 -3.47 9.48 26.44
CA ASN A 362 -4.08 10.75 26.85
C ASN A 362 -5.15 10.55 27.94
N GLY A 363 -5.48 9.31 28.31
CA GLY A 363 -6.41 8.96 29.37
C GLY A 363 -7.89 9.01 28.99
N ASP A 364 -8.20 9.34 27.73
CA ASP A 364 -9.55 9.45 27.18
C ASP A 364 -9.82 8.42 26.06
N GLY A 365 -8.93 7.45 25.91
CA GLY A 365 -8.94 6.46 24.83
C GLY A 365 -8.28 6.92 23.54
N SER A 366 -7.67 8.11 23.52
CA SER A 366 -6.74 8.51 22.47
C SER A 366 -5.28 8.30 22.90
N TYR A 367 -4.44 7.91 21.95
CA TYR A 367 -3.03 7.67 22.12
C TYR A 367 -2.25 8.53 21.14
N THR A 368 -1.46 9.48 21.64
CA THR A 368 -0.63 10.34 20.81
C THR A 368 0.59 9.55 20.34
N CYS A 369 0.74 9.45 19.03
CA CYS A 369 1.76 8.68 18.34
C CYS A 369 2.68 9.62 17.55
N THR A 370 3.99 9.37 17.59
CA THR A 370 4.96 10.04 16.71
C THR A 370 5.82 9.03 15.97
N LEU A 371 5.92 9.21 14.65
CA LEU A 371 6.75 8.42 13.74
C LEU A 371 7.72 9.34 13.00
N TYR A 372 8.88 8.81 12.65
CA TYR A 372 9.90 9.52 11.88
C TYR A 372 10.14 8.83 10.54
N TYR A 373 9.22 8.97 9.58
CA TYR A 373 9.26 8.28 8.30
C TYR A 373 10.57 8.55 7.54
N LEU A 374 11.29 7.48 7.19
CA LEU A 374 12.57 7.57 6.48
C LEU A 374 12.42 7.86 4.98
N MET A 375 11.24 7.69 4.42
CA MET A 375 10.94 8.00 3.02
C MET A 375 9.44 8.17 2.76
N ALA A 376 9.11 8.88 1.68
CA ALA A 376 7.75 8.98 1.17
C ALA A 376 7.31 7.73 0.40
N SER A 377 6.00 7.51 0.33
CA SER A 377 5.35 6.52 -0.53
C SER A 377 5.45 6.91 -2.01
N THR A 378 5.41 8.20 -2.32
CA THR A 378 5.43 8.72 -3.69
C THR A 378 6.39 9.89 -3.82
N MET A 379 7.24 9.85 -4.85
CA MET A 379 8.18 10.91 -5.19
C MET A 379 7.46 12.09 -5.87
N MET A 380 8.16 13.22 -6.00
CA MET A 380 7.58 14.45 -6.56
C MET A 380 7.13 14.32 -8.03
N ASP A 381 7.73 13.39 -8.78
CA ASP A 381 7.36 13.06 -10.16
C ASP A 381 6.18 12.09 -10.27
N GLY A 382 5.58 11.70 -9.13
CA GLY A 382 4.47 10.77 -9.05
C GLY A 382 4.89 9.30 -9.07
N LEU A 383 6.20 8.99 -9.14
CA LEU A 383 6.68 7.62 -9.05
C LEU A 383 6.48 7.09 -7.63
N SER A 384 5.81 5.95 -7.52
CA SER A 384 5.67 5.24 -6.25
C SER A 384 7.01 4.62 -5.85
N MET A 385 7.30 4.67 -4.56
CA MET A 385 8.43 3.98 -3.92
C MET A 385 7.98 2.72 -3.17
N GLY A 386 6.68 2.42 -3.22
CA GLY A 386 6.02 1.44 -2.36
C GLY A 386 4.96 2.07 -1.48
N TYR A 387 4.49 1.31 -0.50
CA TYR A 387 3.48 1.76 0.46
C TYR A 387 3.95 1.54 1.90
N TRP A 388 3.44 2.36 2.82
CA TRP A 388 3.64 2.15 4.25
C TRP A 388 2.48 1.31 4.79
N GLU A 389 2.81 0.25 5.53
CA GLU A 389 1.91 -0.48 6.40
C GLU A 389 2.19 -0.06 7.84
N LEU A 390 1.17 0.39 8.56
CA LEU A 390 1.24 0.74 9.96
C LEU A 390 0.43 -0.28 10.76
N GLY A 391 1.11 -1.27 11.32
CA GLY A 391 0.53 -2.18 12.31
C GLY A 391 0.39 -1.46 13.66
N VAL A 392 -0.82 -1.36 14.19
CA VAL A 392 -1.10 -0.86 15.54
C VAL A 392 -1.46 -2.05 16.42
N ARG A 393 -0.52 -2.45 17.27
CA ARG A 393 -0.71 -3.54 18.22
C ARG A 393 -1.31 -3.00 19.51
N VAL A 394 -2.41 -3.60 19.93
CA VAL A 394 -3.12 -3.33 21.18
C VAL A 394 -2.97 -4.55 22.09
N ASP A 395 -2.34 -4.36 23.24
CA ASP A 395 -2.21 -5.39 24.27
C ASP A 395 -2.94 -4.95 25.56
N ASP A 396 -3.91 -5.76 25.99
CA ASP A 396 -4.69 -5.55 27.21
C ASP A 396 -4.23 -6.44 28.38
N GLN A 397 -3.05 -7.06 28.25
CA GLN A 397 -2.44 -8.07 29.13
C GLN A 397 -3.05 -9.47 29.03
N THR A 398 -4.22 -9.61 28.40
CA THR A 398 -4.92 -10.91 28.25
C THR A 398 -4.99 -11.36 26.80
N HIS A 399 -4.99 -10.41 25.89
CA HIS A 399 -5.08 -10.63 24.46
C HIS A 399 -4.33 -9.53 23.70
N THR A 400 -3.78 -9.89 22.54
CA THR A 400 -3.05 -8.96 21.67
C THR A 400 -3.74 -8.95 20.31
N GLU A 401 -4.19 -7.77 19.90
CA GLU A 401 -4.84 -7.54 18.60
C GLU A 401 -3.99 -6.58 17.77
N VAL A 402 -4.08 -6.69 16.44
CA VAL A 402 -3.38 -5.79 15.53
C VAL A 402 -4.36 -5.25 14.49
N ALA A 403 -4.44 -3.92 14.40
CA ALA A 403 -5.08 -3.22 13.30
C ALA A 403 -4.01 -2.76 12.30
N TYR A 404 -4.37 -2.66 11.02
CA TYR A 404 -3.44 -2.22 9.97
C TYR A 404 -3.99 -0.99 9.27
N PHE A 405 -3.14 0.02 9.06
CA PHE A 405 -3.44 1.22 8.28
C PHE A 405 -2.40 1.41 7.18
N TYR A 406 -2.77 2.08 6.09
CA TYR A 406 -1.86 2.33 4.96
C TYR A 406 -1.70 3.84 4.70
N PRO A 407 -1.05 4.60 5.61
CA PRO A 407 -0.98 6.04 5.49
C PRO A 407 -0.20 6.50 4.25
N PRO A 408 -0.73 7.45 3.46
CA PRO A 408 0.00 8.03 2.34
C PRO A 408 1.05 8.99 2.88
N VAL A 409 2.30 8.56 2.88
CA VAL A 409 3.42 9.39 3.35
C VAL A 409 3.94 10.22 2.19
N MET A 410 3.78 11.54 2.29
CA MET A 410 4.21 12.47 1.25
C MET A 410 5.67 12.91 1.43
N MET A 411 6.31 13.35 0.36
CA MET A 411 7.61 14.03 0.46
C MET A 411 7.48 15.30 1.31
N ASN A 412 8.51 15.62 2.10
CA ASN A 412 8.52 16.89 2.83
C ASN A 412 8.71 18.06 1.84
N MET A 413 7.71 18.94 1.76
CA MET A 413 7.70 20.08 0.83
C MET A 413 8.14 21.40 1.48
N SER A 414 8.32 21.44 2.80
CA SER A 414 9.07 22.54 3.41
C SER A 414 10.52 22.34 3.01
N GLY A 415 11.22 23.36 2.50
CA GLY A 415 12.63 23.20 2.10
C GLY A 415 13.56 22.73 3.24
N ASP A 416 13.04 22.57 4.45
CA ASP A 416 13.73 22.11 5.64
C ASP A 416 14.16 20.64 5.52
N THR A 417 15.30 20.34 6.11
CA THR A 417 15.82 19.00 6.20
C THR A 417 14.99 18.19 7.19
N THR A 418 14.54 17.00 6.78
CA THR A 418 13.80 16.07 7.64
C THR A 418 14.72 15.40 8.67
N ARG A 419 15.96 15.07 8.25
CA ARG A 419 16.99 14.46 9.10
C ARG A 419 18.42 14.71 8.63
N GLY A 420 19.35 14.74 9.58
CA GLY A 420 20.78 14.56 9.36
C GLY A 420 21.19 13.10 9.52
N LEU A 421 22.34 12.73 8.94
CA LEU A 421 22.93 11.41 9.08
C LEU A 421 24.38 11.52 9.55
N LEU A 422 24.69 10.87 10.66
CA LEU A 422 26.05 10.64 11.14
C LEU A 422 26.33 9.15 11.25
N ARG A 423 27.60 8.78 11.35
CA ARG A 423 28.07 7.40 11.38
C ARG A 423 29.12 7.20 12.46
N GLY A 424 29.13 6.00 13.04
CA GLY A 424 30.23 5.54 13.89
C GLY A 424 31.57 5.53 13.15
N GLN A 425 32.66 5.75 13.90
CA GLN A 425 34.01 5.55 13.39
C GLN A 425 34.45 4.11 13.59
N ASP A 426 34.51 3.64 14.83
CA ASP A 426 34.82 2.24 15.15
C ASP A 426 33.56 1.43 15.44
N ASP A 427 32.47 2.13 15.75
CA ASP A 427 31.15 1.59 16.00
C ASP A 427 30.46 1.10 14.72
N VAL A 428 30.18 -0.20 14.68
CA VAL A 428 29.65 -0.93 13.53
C VAL A 428 28.43 -1.76 13.89
N ILE A 429 27.69 -2.15 12.85
CA ILE A 429 26.59 -3.11 12.86
C ILE A 429 26.78 -4.09 11.69
N ALA A 430 26.06 -5.21 11.71
CA ALA A 430 25.99 -6.12 10.57
C ALA A 430 25.49 -5.39 9.31
N GLY A 431 26.21 -5.50 8.19
CA GLY A 431 25.75 -4.99 6.90
C GLY A 431 24.64 -5.84 6.28
N MET A 432 23.95 -5.28 5.28
CA MET A 432 22.77 -5.91 4.64
C MET A 432 23.05 -7.28 3.99
N ASP A 433 24.30 -7.58 3.61
CA ASP A 433 24.70 -8.87 3.01
C ASP A 433 25.31 -9.83 4.05
N ALA A 434 25.22 -9.52 5.35
CA ALA A 434 25.80 -10.26 6.49
C ALA A 434 27.32 -10.59 6.39
N MET A 435 27.99 -10.20 5.31
CA MET A 435 29.37 -10.54 4.98
C MET A 435 30.34 -9.37 5.21
N MET A 436 29.83 -8.16 5.51
CA MET A 436 30.64 -6.98 5.79
C MET A 436 29.98 -6.12 6.85
N ASP A 437 30.76 -5.69 7.84
CA ASP A 437 30.34 -4.69 8.82
C ASP A 437 30.11 -3.36 8.14
N MET A 438 29.11 -2.61 8.62
CA MET A 438 28.88 -1.23 8.21
C MET A 438 28.95 -0.29 9.41
N LYS A 439 29.42 0.93 9.18
CA LYS A 439 29.44 1.97 10.21
C LYS A 439 28.02 2.28 10.67
N ARG A 440 27.78 2.23 11.98
CA ARG A 440 26.45 2.39 12.56
C ARG A 440 25.86 3.75 12.17
N PRO A 441 24.70 3.77 11.48
CA PRO A 441 24.02 5.01 11.12
C PRO A 441 23.27 5.60 12.33
N TYR A 442 23.43 6.90 12.55
CA TYR A 442 22.70 7.71 13.51
C TYR A 442 21.89 8.76 12.77
N PHE A 443 20.58 8.70 12.87
CA PHE A 443 19.67 9.68 12.29
C PHE A 443 19.37 10.77 13.32
N LEU A 444 19.51 12.03 12.89
CA LEU A 444 19.21 13.21 13.69
C LEU A 444 18.00 13.89 13.06
N PHE A 445 16.80 13.52 13.49
CA PHE A 445 15.56 14.06 12.95
C PHE A 445 15.33 15.48 13.43
N ASN A 446 14.91 16.34 12.51
CA ASN A 446 14.51 17.71 12.82
C ASN A 446 13.12 17.68 13.47
N ASP A 447 13.07 17.89 14.78
CA ASP A 447 11.82 17.88 15.56
C ASP A 447 11.20 19.28 15.66
N GLY A 448 11.86 20.28 15.07
CA GLY A 448 11.35 21.62 14.87
C GLY A 448 12.24 22.72 15.45
N LEU A 449 12.05 23.92 14.94
CA LEU A 449 12.68 25.14 15.43
C LEU A 449 11.60 26.07 16.00
N SER A 450 11.71 26.39 17.29
CA SER A 450 10.75 27.22 18.02
C SER A 450 11.44 28.38 18.74
N GLY A 451 10.67 29.16 19.51
CA GLY A 451 11.16 30.37 20.19
C GLY A 451 11.07 31.61 19.32
N ASN A 452 11.57 32.76 19.80
CA ASN A 452 11.52 34.06 19.13
C ASN A 452 12.84 34.83 19.28
N GLY A 453 13.20 35.65 18.28
CA GLY A 453 14.40 36.49 18.32
C GLY A 453 15.68 35.67 18.53
N ASP A 454 16.48 36.06 19.52
CA ASP A 454 17.74 35.42 19.94
C ASP A 454 17.54 34.26 20.94
N ASP A 455 16.29 33.90 21.25
CA ASP A 455 15.95 32.78 22.13
C ASP A 455 15.27 31.65 21.34
N ARG A 456 15.93 31.21 20.26
CA ARG A 456 15.46 30.07 19.47
C ARG A 456 15.91 28.76 20.06
N SER A 457 15.08 27.75 19.86
CA SER A 457 15.31 26.39 20.32
C SER A 457 15.15 25.40 19.17
N LEU A 458 16.20 24.64 18.86
CA LEU A 458 16.13 23.48 17.97
C LEU A 458 15.83 22.23 18.80
N ALA A 459 14.78 21.50 18.41
CA ALA A 459 14.48 20.17 18.93
C ALA A 459 14.93 19.09 17.94
N LEU A 460 15.51 18.01 18.47
CA LEU A 460 16.00 16.87 17.70
C LEU A 460 15.55 15.56 18.34
N TYR A 461 15.24 14.58 17.51
CA TYR A 461 15.10 13.18 17.93
C TYR A 461 16.21 12.34 17.29
N ILE A 462 16.91 11.54 18.09
CA ILE A 462 18.07 10.76 17.63
C ILE A 462 17.77 9.27 17.76
N ALA A 463 17.88 8.56 16.64
CA ALA A 463 17.73 7.11 16.55
C ALA A 463 18.89 6.47 15.80
N ALA A 464 19.27 5.25 16.16
CA ALA A 464 20.29 4.47 15.46
C ALA A 464 19.62 3.42 14.58
N ARG A 465 20.20 3.13 13.42
CA ARG A 465 19.80 1.96 12.64
C ARG A 465 20.57 0.75 13.13
N GLU A 466 19.86 -0.27 13.59
CA GLU A 466 20.47 -1.54 14.01
C GLU A 466 20.35 -2.61 12.92
N ASP A 467 19.19 -2.64 12.26
CA ASP A 467 18.95 -3.45 11.05
C ASP A 467 17.97 -2.72 10.11
N MET A 468 17.26 -3.42 9.21
CA MET A 468 16.27 -2.77 8.33
C MET A 468 14.95 -2.43 9.04
N MET A 469 14.65 -3.03 10.18
CA MET A 469 13.39 -2.93 10.93
C MET A 469 13.55 -2.29 12.32
N SER A 470 14.77 -2.23 12.85
CA SER A 470 15.08 -1.77 14.21
C SER A 470 15.77 -0.41 14.19
N TYR A 471 15.08 0.56 14.82
CA TYR A 471 15.52 1.95 14.91
C TYR A 471 15.37 2.53 16.33
N PRO A 472 16.06 1.97 17.34
CA PRO A 472 15.92 2.39 18.73
C PRO A 472 16.36 3.86 18.94
N PRO A 473 15.69 4.58 19.87
CA PRO A 473 16.15 5.88 20.33
C PRO A 473 17.53 5.80 20.99
N VAL A 474 18.34 6.84 20.80
CA VAL A 474 19.73 6.88 21.25
C VAL A 474 19.87 7.88 22.39
N PHE A 475 20.11 7.38 23.61
CA PHE A 475 20.34 8.19 24.79
C PHE A 475 21.17 7.44 25.83
N ILE A 476 21.62 8.16 26.87
CA ILE A 476 22.43 7.58 27.95
C ILE A 476 21.59 6.53 28.71
N GLY A 477 22.13 5.32 28.83
CA GLY A 477 21.47 4.19 29.48
C GLY A 477 20.84 3.19 28.51
N THR A 478 20.77 3.51 27.22
CA THR A 478 20.32 2.56 26.19
C THR A 478 21.43 1.59 25.80
N THR A 479 21.06 0.33 25.56
CA THR A 479 21.91 -0.67 24.91
C THR A 479 21.41 -0.85 23.48
N LEU A 480 22.25 -0.51 22.52
CA LEU A 480 21.97 -0.79 21.10
C LEU A 480 22.44 -2.20 20.76
N ASN A 481 21.74 -2.91 19.86
CA ASN A 481 21.98 -4.33 19.52
C ASN A 481 22.13 -5.22 20.77
N ASP A 482 21.26 -5.01 21.77
CA ASP A 482 21.31 -5.74 23.03
C ASP A 482 21.29 -7.27 22.82
N GLY A 483 22.28 -7.96 23.40
CA GLY A 483 22.43 -9.40 23.27
C GLY A 483 23.22 -9.89 22.04
N ASP A 484 23.60 -9.00 21.12
CA ASP A 484 24.53 -9.32 20.04
C ASP A 484 25.98 -9.00 20.45
N VAL A 485 26.75 -10.03 20.78
CA VAL A 485 28.12 -9.87 21.31
C VAL A 485 29.09 -9.15 20.38
N ASP A 486 28.81 -9.12 19.08
CA ASP A 486 29.69 -8.52 18.07
C ASP A 486 29.33 -7.05 17.81
N TYR A 487 28.08 -6.64 18.08
CA TYR A 487 27.57 -5.31 17.74
C TYR A 487 26.90 -4.58 18.91
N GLU A 488 26.86 -5.14 20.12
CA GLU A 488 26.27 -4.49 21.29
C GLU A 488 27.02 -3.18 21.63
N LEU A 489 26.27 -2.09 21.83
CA LEU A 489 26.80 -0.80 22.26
C LEU A 489 26.00 -0.24 23.43
N ASN A 490 26.60 -0.29 24.61
CA ASN A 490 26.09 0.37 25.81
C ASN A 490 26.43 1.87 25.78
N ILE A 491 25.42 2.75 25.77
CA ILE A 491 25.62 4.20 25.75
C ILE A 491 25.78 4.71 27.19
N VAL A 492 27.02 4.99 27.58
CA VAL A 492 27.35 5.48 28.93
C VAL A 492 27.62 6.99 28.98
N SER A 493 27.97 7.59 27.84
CA SER A 493 28.07 9.04 27.69
C SER A 493 27.61 9.48 26.31
N MET A 494 26.95 10.62 26.25
CA MET A 494 26.47 11.22 25.01
C MET A 494 26.40 12.74 25.16
N SER A 495 26.76 13.47 24.11
CA SER A 495 26.52 14.91 24.02
C SER A 495 26.16 15.32 22.61
N VAL A 496 25.25 16.28 22.50
CA VAL A 496 24.82 16.88 21.24
C VAL A 496 25.11 18.36 21.29
N GLU A 497 25.70 18.90 20.23
CA GLU A 497 26.02 20.33 20.12
C GLU A 497 25.49 20.89 18.79
N VAL A 498 25.00 22.12 18.82
CA VAL A 498 24.44 22.81 17.66
C VAL A 498 25.19 24.12 17.41
N SER A 499 25.42 24.46 16.15
CA SER A 499 26.06 25.70 15.73
C SER A 499 25.37 26.30 14.50
N THR A 500 25.43 27.63 14.35
CA THR A 500 25.02 28.36 13.13
C THR A 500 26.22 28.79 12.28
N ASP A 501 27.44 28.69 12.79
CA ASP A 501 28.67 29.23 12.18
C ASP A 501 29.88 28.28 12.23
N GLN A 502 29.68 27.05 12.71
CA GLN A 502 30.68 25.99 12.89
C GLN A 502 31.77 26.30 13.94
N SER A 503 31.72 27.48 14.57
CA SER A 503 32.74 27.98 15.50
C SER A 503 32.23 28.06 16.93
N ASN A 504 30.99 28.54 17.10
CA ASN A 504 30.32 28.67 18.38
C ASN A 504 29.30 27.53 18.52
N TRP A 505 29.53 26.68 19.52
CA TRP A 505 28.74 25.48 19.76
C TRP A 505 27.91 25.62 21.03
N ILE A 506 26.64 25.29 20.91
CA ILE A 506 25.65 25.30 21.99
C ILE A 506 25.36 23.86 22.35
N ALA A 507 25.61 23.49 23.61
CA ALA A 507 25.24 22.17 24.11
C ALA A 507 23.71 22.01 24.18
N ALA A 508 23.18 20.95 23.58
CA ALA A 508 21.80 20.56 23.72
C ALA A 508 21.57 19.82 25.03
N THR A 509 20.38 20.00 25.61
CA THR A 509 19.93 19.30 26.81
C THR A 509 19.12 18.07 26.39
N HIS A 510 19.40 16.93 27.01
CA HIS A 510 18.62 15.71 26.83
C HIS A 510 17.26 15.83 27.53
N GLU A 511 16.17 15.52 26.82
CA GLU A 511 14.79 15.62 27.31
C GLU A 511 14.16 14.25 27.62
N GLY A 512 14.90 13.15 27.41
CA GLY A 512 14.40 11.78 27.56
C GLY A 512 14.27 11.08 26.22
N ASP A 513 14.39 9.76 26.21
CA ASP A 513 14.00 8.88 25.09
C ASP A 513 14.56 9.29 23.72
N GLY A 514 15.78 9.83 23.67
CA GLY A 514 16.42 10.25 22.42
C GLY A 514 16.07 11.67 21.96
N HIS A 515 15.28 12.43 22.72
CA HIS A 515 14.98 13.83 22.46
C HIS A 515 16.03 14.77 23.03
N TRP A 516 16.40 15.78 22.25
CA TRP A 516 17.42 16.79 22.60
C TRP A 516 16.97 18.19 22.20
N ARG A 517 17.28 19.18 23.04
CA ARG A 517 16.96 20.59 22.79
C ARG A 517 18.16 21.51 22.97
N ALA A 518 18.53 22.23 21.91
CA ALA A 518 19.51 23.31 21.98
C ALA A 518 18.80 24.66 22.06
N ASN A 519 18.95 25.38 23.17
CA ASN A 519 18.33 26.69 23.42
C ASN A 519 19.32 27.84 23.17
N GLY A 520 18.81 29.05 22.94
CA GLY A 520 19.64 30.24 22.75
C GLY A 520 20.39 30.27 21.41
N ILE A 521 19.80 29.67 20.37
CA ILE A 521 20.36 29.68 19.02
C ILE A 521 20.20 31.08 18.43
N ASN A 522 21.33 31.75 18.18
CA ASN A 522 21.37 33.10 17.61
C ASN A 522 21.55 33.07 16.09
N GLY A 523 21.14 34.15 15.41
CA GLY A 523 21.35 34.33 13.97
C GLY A 523 20.32 33.64 13.07
N VAL A 524 19.21 33.18 13.64
CA VAL A 524 18.06 32.63 12.89
C VAL A 524 16.99 33.70 12.73
N VAL A 525 16.53 33.90 11.49
CA VAL A 525 15.52 34.91 11.14
C VAL A 525 14.19 34.22 10.82
N ASP A 526 13.08 34.78 11.32
CA ASP A 526 11.73 34.27 11.05
C ASP A 526 11.43 34.16 9.55
N GLY A 527 10.77 33.06 9.17
CA GLY A 527 10.39 32.80 7.77
C GLY A 527 11.58 32.63 6.82
N THR A 528 12.81 32.66 7.31
CA THR A 528 14.03 32.39 6.56
C THR A 528 14.60 31.07 7.02
N GLN A 529 14.95 30.22 6.05
CA GLN A 529 15.59 28.97 6.34
C GLN A 529 17.00 29.21 6.91
N ALA A 530 17.25 28.68 8.12
CA ALA A 530 18.56 28.69 8.74
C ALA A 530 19.32 27.39 8.43
N THR A 531 20.64 27.48 8.37
CA THR A 531 21.56 26.33 8.32
C THR A 531 22.10 26.08 9.73
N LEU A 532 21.84 24.89 10.25
CA LEU A 532 22.27 24.46 11.57
C LEU A 532 23.21 23.26 11.44
N TYR A 533 24.33 23.29 12.13
CA TYR A 533 25.33 22.22 12.16
C TYR A 533 25.19 21.47 13.48
N VAL A 534 25.10 20.15 13.43
CA VAL A 534 24.87 19.31 14.61
C VAL A 534 26.00 18.29 14.78
N ARG A 535 26.66 18.32 15.93
CA ARG A 535 27.66 17.34 16.37
C ARG A 535 27.05 16.35 17.35
N LEU A 536 27.49 15.11 17.24
CA LEU A 536 27.12 14.02 18.13
C LEU A 536 28.38 13.33 18.65
N MET A 537 28.50 13.23 19.97
CA MET A 537 29.50 12.42 20.65
C MET A 537 28.80 11.28 21.37
N ILE A 538 29.28 10.04 21.21
CA ILE A 538 28.80 8.87 21.96
C ILE A 538 30.02 8.13 22.49
N ASN A 539 30.05 7.85 23.79
CA ASN A 539 31.14 7.14 24.47
C ASN A 539 32.53 7.75 24.20
N GLY A 540 32.60 9.07 24.00
CA GLY A 540 33.83 9.80 23.67
C GLY A 540 34.24 9.79 22.19
N GLU A 541 33.50 9.11 21.31
CA GLU A 541 33.69 9.11 19.87
C GLU A 541 32.79 10.16 19.19
N GLN A 542 33.38 11.06 18.40
CA GLN A 542 32.62 11.98 17.54
C GLN A 542 32.08 11.23 16.33
N LYS A 543 30.77 11.27 16.12
CA LYS A 543 30.16 10.69 14.92
C LYS A 543 30.33 11.64 13.73
N THR A 544 30.63 11.10 12.56
CA THR A 544 30.96 11.87 11.34
C THR A 544 30.03 11.51 10.20
N SER A 545 29.91 12.36 9.17
CA SER A 545 28.96 12.12 8.06
C SER A 545 29.33 10.90 7.19
N ASP A 546 30.60 10.51 7.19
CA ASP A 546 31.15 9.40 6.40
C ASP A 546 31.66 8.23 7.24
N GLY A 547 31.73 8.37 8.56
CA GLY A 547 32.29 7.36 9.47
C GLY A 547 33.81 7.29 9.48
N ALA A 548 34.50 8.28 8.89
CA ALA A 548 35.94 8.46 9.04
C ALA A 548 36.26 9.31 10.28
N ALA A 549 37.54 9.41 10.62
CA ALA A 549 37.99 10.31 11.68
C ALA A 549 37.57 11.78 11.38
N PRO A 550 37.30 12.60 12.40
CA PRO A 550 36.93 14.00 12.20
C PRO A 550 38.05 14.74 11.49
N ALA A 551 37.73 15.40 10.38
CA ALA A 551 38.70 16.13 9.59
C ALA A 551 39.17 17.42 10.30
N GLY A 552 38.35 17.97 11.20
CA GLY A 552 38.64 19.22 11.90
C GLY A 552 38.56 20.47 11.02
N ASP A 553 38.06 20.32 9.79
CA ASP A 553 37.87 21.37 8.78
C ASP A 553 36.39 21.54 8.38
N GLY A 554 35.47 20.83 9.05
CA GLY A 554 34.04 20.88 8.80
C GLY A 554 33.53 20.00 7.65
N THR A 555 34.39 19.25 6.96
CA THR A 555 33.97 18.43 5.81
C THR A 555 33.13 17.21 6.19
N ASN A 556 33.45 16.56 7.31
CA ASN A 556 32.70 15.41 7.82
C ASN A 556 32.34 15.49 9.31
N ASP A 557 32.61 16.61 9.97
CA ASP A 557 32.59 16.72 11.44
C ASP A 557 31.17 16.80 12.03
N TYR A 558 30.13 17.05 11.23
CA TYR A 558 28.77 17.32 11.69
C TYR A 558 27.71 16.96 10.63
N ALA A 559 26.45 16.88 11.05
CA ALA A 559 25.30 16.87 10.16
C ALA A 559 24.82 18.31 9.90
N VAL A 560 24.19 18.53 8.74
CA VAL A 560 23.55 19.81 8.40
C VAL A 560 22.04 19.65 8.46
N ILE A 561 21.37 20.52 9.20
CA ILE A 561 19.91 20.63 9.30
C ILE A 561 19.50 22.00 8.78
N LEU A 562 18.67 22.02 7.75
CA LEU A 562 17.97 23.21 7.31
C LEU A 562 16.64 23.30 8.06
N ALA A 563 16.37 24.42 8.72
CA ALA A 563 15.14 24.62 9.48
C ALA A 563 14.63 26.06 9.36
N THR A 564 13.33 26.22 9.20
CA THR A 564 12.67 27.52 9.13
C THR A 564 11.88 27.76 10.40
N ALA A 565 12.18 28.85 11.11
CA ALA A 565 11.38 29.25 12.26
C ALA A 565 10.05 29.82 11.76
N SER A 566 8.93 29.31 12.30
CA SER A 566 7.63 29.92 12.07
C SER A 566 7.63 31.33 12.67
N GLY A 567 7.35 32.34 11.85
CA GLY A 567 7.15 33.70 12.37
C GLY A 567 6.02 33.69 13.40
N GLY A 568 6.32 34.05 14.64
CA GLY A 568 5.29 34.20 15.66
C GLY A 568 4.23 35.17 15.17
N MET A 569 2.96 34.72 15.11
CA MET A 569 1.82 35.64 14.99
C MET A 569 1.62 36.41 16.29
#